data_AF-A0A6J7G8N6-F1
#
_entry.id   AF-A0A6J7G8N6-F1
#
_cell.length_a   1.000
_cell.length_b   1.000
_cell.length_c   1.000
_cell.angle_alpha   90.00
_cell.angle_beta   90.00
_cell.angle_gamma   90.00
#
_symmetry.space_group_name_H-M   'P 1'
#
loop_
_entity.id
_entity.type
_entity.pdbx_description
1 polymer ?
#
loop_
_entity_poly.entity_id
_entity_poly.type
_entity_poly.pdbx_seq_one_letter_code
_entity_poly.pdbx_strand_id
1 'polypeptide(L)'
;MMVIKIPNTGRAQPHAGLTQADIVYVEEVEWGLTRIAAVFSSNVPDVVGPVRSARISDIELLAQYGKPIFAFSGAQQKMQPVIAAASLFNESAEAASQAYFRDDSRRSPDNEMVRPKDLLKLAPDASVARDIGFQFAVEPPPGGEVANTVSVRWPDSHVSFEWKTGQGYVVSFDGNLAQAAEGGGQAASTVVIQYVKQTDSGYGDMYGGHTPLAHTVGTGQALVLRDGLVWKTTWNRPEATGGTTFTLADGSPMPFAIGQPWVLLVNDQMKAVLG
;
A
#
# COMPACT_ATOMS: atom_id res chain seq x y z
N MET A 1 -8.76 -7.47 -11.05
CA MET A 1 -7.76 -6.76 -10.25
C MET A 1 -7.60 -7.44 -8.90
N MET A 2 -6.46 -7.26 -8.25
CA MET A 2 -6.16 -7.91 -6.97
C MET A 2 -5.36 -7.00 -6.06
N VAL A 3 -5.49 -7.21 -4.75
CA VAL A 3 -4.63 -6.59 -3.74
C VAL A 3 -3.99 -7.68 -2.90
N ILE A 4 -2.67 -7.58 -2.71
CA ILE A 4 -1.87 -8.59 -2.02
C ILE A 4 -1.21 -7.93 -0.80
N LYS A 5 -1.40 -8.53 0.38
CA LYS A 5 -0.76 -8.08 1.63
C LYS A 5 0.66 -8.59 1.74
N ILE A 6 1.59 -7.67 2.00
CA ILE A 6 3.02 -7.95 2.06
C ILE A 6 3.58 -7.38 3.39
N PRO A 7 4.41 -8.10 4.16
CA PRO A 7 5.10 -7.54 5.32
C PRO A 7 6.08 -6.46 4.91
N ASN A 8 6.25 -5.44 5.74
CA ASN A 8 7.36 -4.51 5.57
C ASN A 8 8.37 -4.66 6.73
N THR A 9 9.13 -5.75 6.70
CA THR A 9 10.20 -6.02 7.68
C THR A 9 11.48 -6.38 6.95
N GLY A 10 12.64 -6.15 7.57
CA GLY A 10 13.93 -6.53 6.96
C GLY A 10 14.04 -8.01 6.58
N ARG A 11 13.37 -8.91 7.33
CA ARG A 11 13.34 -10.36 7.03
C ARG A 11 12.51 -10.73 5.80
N ALA A 12 11.58 -9.86 5.40
CA ALA A 12 10.75 -10.06 4.21
C ALA A 12 11.45 -9.65 2.91
N GLN A 13 12.49 -8.83 3.02
CA GLN A 13 13.25 -8.32 1.87
C GLN A 13 14.16 -9.41 1.28
N PRO A 14 14.39 -9.40 -0.05
CA PRO A 14 13.74 -8.53 -1.04
C PRO A 14 12.28 -8.96 -1.32
N HIS A 15 11.38 -8.01 -1.62
CA HIS A 15 10.02 -8.35 -2.05
C HIS A 15 9.98 -8.85 -3.50
N ALA A 16 9.19 -9.89 -3.77
CA ALA A 16 8.90 -10.36 -5.12
C ALA A 16 7.61 -9.73 -5.66
N GLY A 17 7.65 -9.33 -6.94
CA GLY A 17 6.53 -8.82 -7.73
C GLY A 17 6.14 -7.37 -7.44
N LEU A 18 6.65 -6.75 -6.36
CA LEU A 18 6.21 -5.43 -5.92
C LEU A 18 6.49 -4.32 -6.95
N THR A 19 7.54 -4.44 -7.74
CA THR A 19 7.86 -3.49 -8.83
C THR A 19 6.81 -3.47 -9.94
N GLN A 20 5.95 -4.48 -10.02
CA GLN A 20 4.88 -4.60 -11.02
C GLN A 20 3.51 -4.16 -10.49
N ALA A 21 3.41 -3.72 -9.23
CA ALA A 21 2.15 -3.20 -8.70
C ALA A 21 1.78 -1.88 -9.40
N ASP A 22 0.49 -1.63 -9.57
CA ASP A 22 0.01 -0.34 -10.06
C ASP A 22 0.05 0.71 -8.96
N ILE A 23 -0.29 0.32 -7.72
CA ILE A 23 -0.32 1.20 -6.56
C ILE A 23 0.21 0.44 -5.35
N VAL A 24 1.02 1.10 -4.53
CA VAL A 24 1.51 0.55 -3.27
C VAL A 24 0.99 1.40 -2.12
N TYR A 25 0.19 0.80 -1.23
CA TYR A 25 -0.16 1.43 0.03
C TYR A 25 0.74 0.91 1.15
N VAL A 26 1.17 1.80 2.03
CA VAL A 26 1.88 1.45 3.28
C VAL A 26 0.99 1.88 4.44
N GLU A 27 0.69 0.95 5.34
CA GLU A 27 -0.14 1.18 6.51
C GLU A 27 0.55 0.66 7.78
N GLU A 28 0.28 1.32 8.90
CA GLU A 28 0.70 0.86 10.21
C GLU A 28 -0.11 -0.36 10.67
N VAL A 29 0.56 -1.29 11.34
CA VAL A 29 -0.06 -2.46 11.96
C VAL A 29 0.36 -2.54 13.44
N GLU A 30 0.34 -3.72 14.05
CA GLU A 30 0.74 -3.87 15.45
C GLU A 30 2.17 -3.38 15.73
N TRP A 31 2.37 -2.83 16.93
CA TRP A 31 3.67 -2.38 17.45
C TRP A 31 4.32 -1.23 16.67
N GLY A 32 3.60 -0.57 15.77
CA GLY A 32 4.18 0.47 14.91
C GLY A 32 5.04 -0.10 13.79
N LEU A 33 4.88 -1.39 13.48
CA LEU A 33 5.35 -1.97 12.22
C LEU A 33 4.50 -1.44 11.07
N THR A 34 4.98 -1.56 9.83
CA THR A 34 4.17 -1.30 8.64
C THR A 34 3.95 -2.56 7.81
N ARG A 35 2.88 -2.56 7.01
CA ARG A 35 2.63 -3.53 5.94
C ARG A 35 2.23 -2.83 4.67
N ILE A 36 2.44 -3.54 3.58
CA ILE A 36 2.10 -3.10 2.24
C ILE A 36 0.78 -3.76 1.82
N ALA A 37 -0.09 -2.98 1.17
CA ALA A 37 -1.15 -3.48 0.31
C ALA A 37 -0.83 -3.09 -1.14
N ALA A 38 -0.39 -4.07 -1.93
CA ALA A 38 0.03 -3.86 -3.32
C ALA A 38 -1.13 -4.18 -4.26
N VAL A 39 -1.54 -3.20 -5.06
CA VAL A 39 -2.65 -3.31 -6.03
C VAL A 39 -2.08 -3.71 -7.38
N PHE A 40 -2.65 -4.75 -7.99
CA PHE A 40 -2.29 -5.22 -9.33
C PHE A 40 -3.53 -5.29 -10.23
N SER A 41 -3.40 -4.69 -11.40
CA SER A 41 -4.43 -4.66 -12.44
C SER A 41 -3.85 -4.62 -13.85
N SER A 42 -2.83 -3.80 -14.12
CA SER A 42 -2.24 -3.69 -15.48
C SER A 42 -1.25 -4.82 -15.76
N ASN A 43 -0.50 -5.22 -14.74
CA ASN A 43 0.50 -6.28 -14.81
C ASN A 43 0.18 -7.37 -13.79
N VAL A 44 0.43 -8.61 -14.17
CA VAL A 44 0.20 -9.79 -13.32
C VAL A 44 1.55 -10.52 -13.17
N PRO A 45 2.30 -10.28 -12.08
CA PRO A 45 3.57 -10.96 -11.85
C PRO A 45 3.40 -12.47 -11.70
N ASP A 46 4.46 -13.23 -11.96
CA ASP A 46 4.46 -14.69 -11.81
C ASP A 46 4.40 -15.11 -10.34
N VAL A 47 5.05 -14.34 -9.46
CA VAL A 47 5.12 -14.56 -8.01
C VAL A 47 5.06 -13.23 -7.29
N VAL A 48 4.31 -13.16 -6.19
CA VAL A 48 4.34 -12.04 -5.24
C VAL A 48 4.60 -12.57 -3.85
N GLY A 49 5.42 -11.84 -3.08
CA GLY A 49 5.53 -12.12 -1.66
C GLY A 49 6.78 -11.57 -0.98
N PRO A 50 6.97 -11.93 0.30
CA PRO A 50 6.11 -12.83 1.06
C PRO A 50 4.74 -12.23 1.34
N VAL A 51 3.73 -13.07 1.56
CA VAL A 51 2.35 -12.67 1.84
C VAL A 51 2.11 -12.66 3.34
N ARG A 52 1.36 -11.67 3.82
CA ARG A 52 1.07 -11.48 5.24
C ARG A 52 -0.37 -11.16 5.55
N SER A 53 -0.63 -11.05 6.85
CA SER A 53 -1.96 -11.02 7.39
C SER A 53 -2.69 -9.72 7.10
N ALA A 54 -3.98 -9.86 6.80
CA ALA A 54 -4.91 -8.75 6.61
C ALA A 54 -5.21 -8.03 7.93
N ARG A 55 -5.50 -6.74 7.85
CA ARG A 55 -5.94 -5.88 8.95
C ARG A 55 -7.22 -5.16 8.60
N ILE A 56 -7.87 -4.61 9.62
CA ILE A 56 -9.18 -3.96 9.48
C ILE A 56 -9.14 -2.76 8.54
N SER A 57 -8.02 -2.02 8.50
CA SER A 57 -7.79 -0.93 7.54
C SER A 57 -7.88 -1.36 6.09
N ASP A 58 -7.48 -2.60 5.77
CA ASP A 58 -7.60 -3.13 4.42
C ASP A 58 -9.07 -3.13 3.96
N ILE A 59 -10.02 -3.47 4.84
CA ILE A 59 -11.44 -3.57 4.46
C ILE A 59 -11.98 -2.21 4.00
N GLU A 60 -11.63 -1.14 4.72
CA GLU A 60 -12.06 0.21 4.34
C GLU A 60 -11.30 0.73 3.11
N LEU A 61 -9.99 0.47 3.03
CA LEU A 61 -9.16 0.86 1.90
C LEU A 61 -9.66 0.22 0.60
N LEU A 62 -9.99 -1.08 0.63
CA LEU A 62 -10.29 -1.87 -0.55
C LEU A 62 -11.67 -1.61 -1.14
N ALA A 63 -12.58 -1.02 -0.39
CA ALA A 63 -13.95 -0.74 -0.84
C ALA A 63 -14.02 0.14 -2.11
N GLN A 64 -13.01 0.98 -2.36
CA GLN A 64 -12.94 1.82 -3.57
C GLN A 64 -12.76 1.01 -4.87
N TYR A 65 -12.36 -0.25 -4.74
CA TYR A 65 -12.05 -1.14 -5.87
C TYR A 65 -13.21 -2.04 -6.27
N GLY A 66 -14.43 -1.80 -5.74
CA GLY A 66 -15.59 -2.64 -6.01
C GLY A 66 -15.50 -3.96 -5.26
N LYS A 67 -15.18 -5.05 -5.97
CA LYS A 67 -15.00 -6.40 -5.42
C LYS A 67 -13.69 -7.02 -5.92
N PRO A 68 -12.52 -6.55 -5.42
CA PRO A 68 -11.22 -7.06 -5.84
C PRO A 68 -10.94 -8.45 -5.27
N ILE A 69 -9.98 -9.17 -5.86
CA ILE A 69 -9.32 -10.28 -5.17
C ILE A 69 -8.52 -9.69 -4.01
N PHE A 70 -8.63 -10.29 -2.83
CA PHE A 70 -7.78 -9.95 -1.69
C PHE A 70 -7.00 -11.17 -1.23
N ALA A 71 -5.67 -11.11 -1.42
CA ALA A 71 -4.74 -12.17 -1.09
C ALA A 71 -3.93 -11.79 0.15
N PHE A 72 -3.98 -12.65 1.16
CA PHE A 72 -3.32 -12.47 2.45
C PHE A 72 -3.08 -13.83 3.11
N SER A 73 -2.20 -13.89 4.11
CA SER A 73 -1.95 -15.10 4.89
C SER A 73 -2.23 -14.84 6.36
N GLY A 74 -3.34 -15.39 6.86
CA GLY A 74 -3.83 -15.17 8.22
C GLY A 74 -4.57 -13.86 8.44
N ALA A 75 -5.46 -13.86 9.41
CA ALA A 75 -6.09 -12.69 9.99
C ALA A 75 -6.46 -13.03 11.44
N GLN A 76 -6.67 -12.01 12.28
CA GLN A 76 -7.19 -12.27 13.62
C GLN A 76 -8.56 -12.96 13.49
N GLN A 77 -8.81 -14.02 14.28
CA GLN A 77 -10.04 -14.81 14.18
C GLN A 77 -11.32 -13.96 14.26
N LYS A 78 -11.33 -12.93 15.12
CA LYS A 78 -12.47 -12.00 15.27
C LYS A 78 -12.75 -11.18 14.00
N MET A 79 -11.78 -11.05 13.09
CA MET A 79 -11.92 -10.32 11.83
C MET A 79 -12.53 -11.18 10.71
N GLN A 80 -12.58 -12.50 10.87
CA GLN A 80 -13.08 -13.41 9.83
C GLN A 80 -14.52 -13.08 9.37
N PRO A 81 -15.49 -12.79 10.27
CA PRO A 81 -16.83 -12.37 9.84
C PRO A 81 -16.83 -11.04 9.09
N VAL A 82 -15.92 -10.11 9.43
CA VAL A 82 -15.79 -8.81 8.74
C VAL A 82 -15.24 -9.00 7.33
N ILE A 83 -14.21 -9.85 7.16
CA ILE A 83 -13.68 -10.21 5.84
C ILE A 83 -14.77 -10.86 4.98
N ALA A 84 -15.52 -11.81 5.56
CA ALA A 84 -16.56 -12.54 4.83
C ALA A 84 -17.73 -11.63 4.38
N ALA A 85 -18.01 -10.55 5.11
CA ALA A 85 -19.03 -9.57 4.77
C ALA A 85 -18.54 -8.46 3.82
N ALA A 86 -17.22 -8.29 3.67
CA ALA A 86 -16.65 -7.26 2.83
C ALA A 86 -16.87 -7.52 1.33
N SER A 87 -16.94 -6.46 0.54
CA SER A 87 -17.02 -6.54 -0.93
C SER A 87 -15.64 -6.88 -1.50
N LEU A 88 -15.23 -8.14 -1.39
CA LEU A 88 -14.00 -8.69 -1.95
C LEU A 88 -14.15 -10.18 -2.23
N PHE A 89 -13.23 -10.76 -2.99
CA PHE A 89 -13.00 -12.20 -3.03
C PHE A 89 -11.90 -12.54 -2.03
N ASN A 90 -12.26 -13.32 -1.00
CA ASN A 90 -11.31 -13.77 0.01
C ASN A 90 -10.49 -14.94 -0.56
N GLU A 91 -9.34 -14.61 -1.16
CA GLU A 91 -8.39 -15.58 -1.70
C GLU A 91 -7.17 -15.69 -0.77
N SER A 92 -7.42 -15.86 0.53
CA SER A 92 -6.36 -16.03 1.53
C SER A 92 -5.60 -17.35 1.34
N ALA A 93 -4.43 -17.48 1.97
CA ALA A 93 -3.67 -18.73 1.96
C ALA A 93 -4.47 -19.92 2.48
N GLU A 94 -5.41 -19.69 3.41
CA GLU A 94 -6.31 -20.70 3.95
C GLU A 94 -7.45 -21.07 2.96
N ALA A 95 -8.00 -20.10 2.23
CA ALA A 95 -9.12 -20.31 1.32
C ALA A 95 -8.69 -20.80 -0.07
N ALA A 96 -7.50 -20.37 -0.52
CA ALA A 96 -7.00 -20.53 -1.88
C ALA A 96 -5.62 -21.19 -1.91
N SER A 97 -5.36 -22.11 -0.98
CA SER A 97 -4.05 -22.74 -0.75
C SER A 97 -3.29 -23.21 -2.01
N GLN A 98 -4.01 -23.63 -3.05
CA GLN A 98 -3.45 -24.02 -4.36
C GLN A 98 -2.71 -22.89 -5.10
N ALA A 99 -3.02 -21.63 -4.82
CA ALA A 99 -2.34 -20.47 -5.37
C ALA A 99 -1.09 -20.07 -4.57
N TYR A 100 -0.86 -20.68 -3.41
CA TYR A 100 0.20 -20.35 -2.48
C TYR A 100 1.27 -21.43 -2.41
N PHE A 101 2.50 -21.05 -2.10
CA PHE A 101 3.60 -21.98 -1.87
C PHE A 101 4.60 -21.42 -0.85
N ARG A 102 5.42 -22.31 -0.28
CA ARG A 102 6.51 -21.93 0.61
C ARG A 102 7.81 -21.83 -0.17
N ASP A 103 8.53 -20.72 0.01
CA ASP A 103 9.91 -20.55 -0.46
C ASP A 103 10.87 -21.08 0.61
N ASP A 104 11.46 -22.26 0.39
CA ASP A 104 12.34 -22.92 1.35
C ASP A 104 13.67 -22.19 1.58
N SER A 105 14.02 -21.22 0.73
CA SER A 105 15.17 -20.34 0.96
C SER A 105 14.91 -19.28 2.04
N ARG A 106 13.63 -19.07 2.41
CA ARG A 106 13.19 -18.07 3.38
C ARG A 106 12.73 -18.72 4.67
N ARG A 107 12.94 -18.01 5.78
CA ARG A 107 12.48 -18.47 7.10
C ARG A 107 11.04 -18.07 7.36
N SER A 108 10.22 -19.03 7.81
CA SER A 108 8.89 -18.75 8.34
C SER A 108 8.93 -17.64 9.42
N PRO A 109 7.96 -16.70 9.41
CA PRO A 109 6.75 -16.72 8.58
C PRO A 109 6.84 -15.85 7.31
N ASP A 110 8.04 -15.43 6.91
CA ASP A 110 8.29 -14.57 5.73
C ASP A 110 8.61 -15.41 4.47
N ASN A 111 8.01 -16.59 4.37
CA ASN A 111 8.25 -17.54 3.27
C ASN A 111 6.97 -17.97 2.52
N GLU A 112 5.80 -17.42 2.85
CA GLU A 112 4.57 -17.64 2.09
C GLU A 112 4.59 -16.79 0.83
N MET A 113 4.52 -17.40 -0.34
CA MET A 113 4.49 -16.73 -1.63
C MET A 113 3.18 -17.06 -2.33
N VAL A 114 2.72 -16.20 -3.25
CA VAL A 114 1.50 -16.42 -4.02
C VAL A 114 1.75 -16.33 -5.52
N ARG A 115 0.96 -17.07 -6.29
CA ARG A 115 0.91 -17.04 -7.76
C ARG A 115 -0.33 -16.27 -8.22
N PRO A 116 -0.20 -14.97 -8.57
CA PRO A 116 -1.32 -14.12 -8.99
C PRO A 116 -2.20 -14.70 -10.10
N LYS A 117 -1.60 -15.40 -11.07
CA LYS A 117 -2.33 -16.04 -12.18
C LYS A 117 -3.32 -17.12 -11.71
N ASP A 118 -3.04 -17.79 -10.60
CA ASP A 118 -3.95 -18.81 -10.06
C ASP A 118 -5.10 -18.17 -9.28
N LEU A 119 -4.85 -17.07 -8.57
CA LEU A 119 -5.93 -16.28 -7.95
C LEU A 119 -6.96 -15.78 -8.97
N LEU A 120 -6.49 -15.30 -10.14
CA LEU A 120 -7.39 -14.86 -11.22
C LEU A 120 -8.29 -15.97 -11.76
N LYS A 121 -7.83 -17.23 -11.74
CA LYS A 121 -8.64 -18.38 -12.16
C LYS A 121 -9.70 -18.73 -11.12
N LEU A 122 -9.42 -18.49 -9.84
CA LEU A 122 -10.34 -18.79 -8.73
C LEU A 122 -11.45 -17.76 -8.59
N ALA A 123 -11.15 -16.49 -8.90
CA ALA A 123 -12.10 -15.39 -8.87
C ALA A 123 -12.21 -14.68 -10.24
N PRO A 124 -12.77 -15.35 -11.26
CA PRO A 124 -12.94 -14.76 -12.60
C PRO A 124 -13.89 -13.54 -12.61
N ASP A 125 -14.79 -13.47 -11.63
CA ASP A 125 -15.76 -12.37 -11.46
C ASP A 125 -15.22 -11.21 -10.62
N ALA A 126 -13.91 -11.21 -10.30
CA ALA A 126 -13.26 -10.11 -9.61
C ALA A 126 -13.37 -8.82 -10.43
N SER A 127 -13.58 -7.70 -9.72
CA SER A 127 -13.63 -6.38 -10.37
C SER A 127 -12.36 -6.10 -11.18
N VAL A 128 -12.51 -5.43 -12.31
CA VAL A 128 -11.40 -4.92 -13.12
C VAL A 128 -10.97 -3.53 -12.63
N ALA A 129 -9.90 -2.97 -13.22
CA ALA A 129 -9.53 -1.58 -12.98
C ALA A 129 -10.74 -0.65 -13.18
N ARG A 130 -10.86 0.32 -12.27
CA ARG A 130 -11.85 1.40 -12.35
C ARG A 130 -11.18 2.69 -11.92
N ASP A 131 -11.80 3.81 -12.26
CA ASP A 131 -11.36 5.10 -11.76
C ASP A 131 -11.54 5.18 -10.23
N ILE A 132 -10.43 5.45 -9.55
CA ILE A 132 -10.34 5.65 -8.10
C ILE A 132 -9.95 7.09 -7.74
N GLY A 133 -10.05 8.03 -8.68
CA GLY A 133 -9.83 9.46 -8.45
C GLY A 133 -8.38 9.94 -8.64
N PHE A 134 -7.42 9.03 -8.83
CA PHE A 134 -6.03 9.41 -9.12
C PHE A 134 -5.94 9.97 -10.54
N GLN A 135 -5.48 11.21 -10.65
CA GLN A 135 -5.22 11.85 -11.94
C GLN A 135 -3.74 11.78 -12.24
N PHE A 136 -3.37 11.67 -13.52
CA PHE A 136 -1.99 11.56 -13.94
C PHE A 136 -1.66 12.57 -15.04
N ALA A 137 -0.45 13.10 -14.99
CA ALA A 137 0.07 14.02 -16.00
C ALA A 137 1.58 13.82 -16.19
N VAL A 138 2.06 14.00 -17.42
CA VAL A 138 3.49 13.96 -17.74
C VAL A 138 4.22 15.08 -17.02
N GLU A 139 3.76 16.32 -17.21
CA GLU A 139 4.35 17.49 -16.54
C GLU A 139 3.75 17.70 -15.13
N PRO A 140 4.56 18.08 -14.14
CA PRO A 140 4.05 18.47 -12.82
C PRO A 140 3.25 19.78 -12.90
N PRO A 141 2.27 19.99 -12.00
CA PRO A 141 1.60 21.29 -11.90
C PRO A 141 2.58 22.37 -11.40
N PRO A 142 2.29 23.67 -11.60
CA PRO A 142 3.10 24.72 -11.01
C PRO A 142 3.03 24.72 -9.46
N GLY A 143 3.95 25.45 -8.81
CA GLY A 143 3.88 25.72 -7.37
C GLY A 143 4.47 24.65 -6.45
N GLY A 144 5.22 23.68 -6.99
CA GLY A 144 5.93 22.68 -6.18
C GLY A 144 7.15 23.29 -5.48
N GLU A 145 7.37 22.90 -4.23
CA GLU A 145 8.59 23.22 -3.48
C GLU A 145 9.63 22.12 -3.68
N VAL A 146 10.93 22.44 -3.67
CA VAL A 146 11.98 21.42 -3.80
C VAL A 146 11.96 20.51 -2.57
N ALA A 147 11.81 19.21 -2.81
CA ALA A 147 11.94 18.15 -1.81
C ALA A 147 12.43 16.87 -2.50
N ASN A 148 13.72 16.63 -2.35
CA ASN A 148 14.36 15.46 -2.92
C ASN A 148 14.19 14.25 -2.01
N THR A 149 13.87 14.44 -0.74
CA THR A 149 13.66 13.34 0.20
C THR A 149 12.38 13.52 0.99
N VAL A 150 11.75 12.40 1.33
CA VAL A 150 10.71 12.33 2.34
C VAL A 150 10.88 11.06 3.17
N SER A 151 10.69 11.15 4.48
CA SER A 151 10.68 9.99 5.35
C SER A 151 9.57 10.04 6.41
N VAL A 152 9.08 8.87 6.78
CA VAL A 152 8.09 8.68 7.83
C VAL A 152 8.58 7.60 8.77
N ARG A 153 8.58 7.91 10.07
CA ARG A 153 9.04 7.01 11.13
C ARG A 153 7.89 6.66 12.06
N TRP A 154 7.45 5.42 11.98
CA TRP A 154 6.60 4.77 12.97
C TRP A 154 7.45 4.23 14.13
N PRO A 155 6.81 3.81 15.25
CA PRO A 155 7.55 3.30 16.40
C PRO A 155 8.57 2.19 16.08
N ASP A 156 8.23 1.26 15.17
CA ASP A 156 9.07 0.10 14.82
C ASP A 156 9.28 -0.04 13.30
N SER A 157 9.10 1.04 12.55
CA SER A 157 9.30 1.03 11.10
C SER A 157 9.67 2.40 10.57
N HIS A 158 10.57 2.45 9.60
CA HIS A 158 10.97 3.68 8.92
C HIS A 158 10.92 3.47 7.41
N VAL A 159 10.16 4.30 6.70
CA VAL A 159 10.09 4.29 5.24
C VAL A 159 10.57 5.64 4.73
N SER A 160 11.52 5.62 3.81
CA SER A 160 12.05 6.84 3.20
C SER A 160 12.19 6.73 1.69
N PHE A 161 12.16 7.87 1.04
CA PHE A 161 12.19 8.04 -0.40
C PHE A 161 13.22 9.09 -0.75
N GLU A 162 14.02 8.84 -1.79
CA GLU A 162 14.98 9.80 -2.32
C GLU A 162 14.82 9.91 -3.85
N TRP A 163 14.65 11.14 -4.34
CA TRP A 163 14.55 11.42 -5.76
C TRP A 163 15.89 11.16 -6.45
N LYS A 164 15.85 10.32 -7.49
CA LYS A 164 16.97 10.06 -8.40
C LYS A 164 16.50 10.31 -9.82
N THR A 165 17.12 11.29 -10.48
CA THR A 165 16.83 11.63 -11.88
C THR A 165 16.89 10.38 -12.76
N GLY A 166 15.82 10.14 -13.54
CA GLY A 166 15.70 8.98 -14.43
C GLY A 166 15.26 7.67 -13.75
N GLN A 167 15.13 7.63 -12.43
CA GLN A 167 14.66 6.44 -11.69
C GLN A 167 13.38 6.67 -10.89
N GLY A 168 13.09 7.91 -10.50
CA GLY A 168 11.99 8.23 -9.59
C GLY A 168 12.46 8.34 -8.14
N TYR A 169 11.55 8.21 -7.19
CA TYR A 169 11.87 8.15 -5.76
C TYR A 169 12.29 6.74 -5.36
N VAL A 170 13.59 6.50 -5.17
CA VAL A 170 14.09 5.20 -4.69
C VAL A 170 13.65 4.98 -3.25
N VAL A 171 13.16 3.78 -2.95
CA VAL A 171 12.57 3.45 -1.64
C VAL A 171 13.61 2.82 -0.72
N SER A 172 13.57 3.17 0.55
CA SER A 172 14.34 2.50 1.61
C SER A 172 13.43 2.12 2.78
N PHE A 173 13.76 0.98 3.38
CA PHE A 173 13.13 0.46 4.59
C PHE A 173 14.18 0.33 5.69
N ASP A 174 13.90 0.94 6.85
CA ASP A 174 14.77 0.93 8.02
C ASP A 174 16.23 1.33 7.71
N GLY A 175 16.37 2.32 6.80
CA GLY A 175 17.66 2.87 6.37
C GLY A 175 18.39 2.07 5.29
N ASN A 176 17.82 0.97 4.79
CA ASN A 176 18.40 0.16 3.73
C ASN A 176 17.60 0.29 2.43
N LEU A 177 18.29 0.34 1.28
CA LEU A 177 17.63 0.36 -0.03
C LEU A 177 16.71 -0.87 -0.18
N ALA A 178 15.45 -0.62 -0.52
CA ALA A 178 14.46 -1.66 -0.76
C ALA A 178 14.79 -2.39 -2.06
N GLN A 179 15.30 -3.62 -1.97
CA GLN A 179 15.64 -4.44 -3.13
C GLN A 179 14.40 -5.16 -3.69
N ALA A 180 14.39 -5.43 -4.99
CA ALA A 180 13.40 -6.31 -5.62
C ALA A 180 13.99 -7.72 -5.83
N ALA A 181 13.17 -8.76 -5.68
CA ALA A 181 13.64 -10.14 -5.86
C ALA A 181 14.05 -10.42 -7.33
N GLU A 182 13.46 -9.68 -8.26
CA GLU A 182 13.77 -9.67 -9.69
C GLU A 182 15.08 -8.92 -10.02
N GLY A 183 15.71 -8.28 -9.04
CA GLY A 183 16.89 -7.44 -9.20
C GLY A 183 16.57 -5.95 -9.26
N GLY A 184 17.56 -5.12 -8.91
CA GLY A 184 17.38 -3.68 -8.75
C GLY A 184 16.67 -3.32 -7.44
N GLY A 185 16.07 -2.14 -7.39
CA GLY A 185 15.38 -1.62 -6.21
C GLY A 185 13.93 -1.22 -6.50
N GLN A 186 13.19 -0.93 -5.43
CA GLN A 186 11.86 -0.34 -5.52
C GLN A 186 11.99 1.17 -5.79
N ALA A 187 11.13 1.70 -6.65
CA ALA A 187 11.03 3.13 -6.93
C ALA A 187 9.57 3.55 -7.11
N ALA A 188 9.23 4.73 -6.64
CA ALA A 188 7.93 5.36 -6.81
C ALA A 188 8.01 6.49 -7.84
N SER A 189 7.02 6.58 -8.74
CA SER A 189 6.87 7.77 -9.60
C SER A 189 6.34 8.96 -8.80
N THR A 190 5.45 8.68 -7.83
CA THR A 190 4.82 9.64 -6.93
C THR A 190 4.81 9.07 -5.52
N VAL A 191 5.12 9.89 -4.52
CA VAL A 191 4.98 9.54 -3.10
C VAL A 191 3.89 10.40 -2.49
N VAL A 192 2.90 9.78 -1.87
CA VAL A 192 1.81 10.45 -1.18
C VAL A 192 1.92 10.15 0.30
N ILE A 193 2.11 11.19 1.12
CA ILE A 193 1.91 11.10 2.56
C ILE A 193 0.47 11.53 2.83
N GLN A 194 -0.42 10.56 2.99
CA GLN A 194 -1.83 10.82 3.27
C GLN A 194 -2.04 10.81 4.79
N TYR A 195 -2.23 11.99 5.38
CA TYR A 195 -2.50 12.08 6.82
C TYR A 195 -3.95 11.69 7.10
N VAL A 196 -4.13 10.60 7.83
CA VAL A 196 -5.41 10.01 8.19
C VAL A 196 -5.56 9.98 9.71
N LYS A 197 -6.79 10.09 10.17
CA LYS A 197 -7.09 9.79 11.58
C LYS A 197 -6.83 8.29 11.80
N GLN A 198 -6.16 7.95 12.89
CA GLN A 198 -6.09 6.58 13.37
C GLN A 198 -6.82 6.45 14.71
N THR A 199 -7.52 5.33 14.90
CA THR A 199 -8.17 4.99 16.18
C THR A 199 -7.83 3.57 16.58
N ASP A 200 -7.99 3.25 17.87
CA ASP A 200 -8.01 1.86 18.30
C ASP A 200 -9.13 1.12 17.56
N SER A 201 -8.78 0.03 16.88
CA SER A 201 -9.74 -0.76 16.13
C SER A 201 -10.43 -1.83 16.97
N GLY A 202 -9.99 -2.05 18.22
CA GLY A 202 -10.38 -3.19 19.04
C GLY A 202 -9.82 -4.55 18.57
N TYR A 203 -8.92 -4.53 17.57
CA TYR A 203 -8.22 -5.69 17.03
C TYR A 203 -6.74 -5.65 17.42
N GLY A 204 -6.07 -6.79 17.33
CA GLY A 204 -4.67 -6.92 17.72
C GLY A 204 -4.09 -8.29 17.42
N ASP A 205 -2.82 -8.47 17.77
CA ASP A 205 -2.15 -9.75 17.64
C ASP A 205 -2.28 -10.62 18.91
N MET A 206 -1.78 -11.86 18.84
CA MET A 206 -1.77 -12.79 19.98
C MET A 206 -0.75 -12.42 21.07
N TYR A 207 0.10 -11.43 20.84
CA TYR A 207 1.18 -10.99 21.72
C TYR A 207 0.85 -9.68 22.46
N GLY A 208 -0.34 -9.11 22.25
CA GLY A 208 -0.83 -7.90 22.91
C GLY A 208 -0.63 -6.60 22.12
N GLY A 209 -0.19 -6.68 20.87
CA GLY A 209 -0.07 -5.53 19.99
C GLY A 209 -1.43 -5.07 19.49
N HIS A 210 -1.72 -3.78 19.63
CA HIS A 210 -2.94 -3.17 19.11
C HIS A 210 -2.80 -2.89 17.62
N THR A 211 -3.81 -3.23 16.82
CA THR A 211 -3.90 -2.82 15.42
C THR A 211 -4.61 -1.46 15.35
N PRO A 212 -4.00 -0.41 14.77
CA PRO A 212 -4.72 0.81 14.49
C PRO A 212 -5.68 0.62 13.30
N LEU A 213 -6.82 1.31 13.34
CA LEU A 213 -7.65 1.55 12.16
C LEU A 213 -7.27 2.92 11.58
N ALA A 214 -6.57 2.92 10.46
CA ALA A 214 -6.41 4.08 9.57
C ALA A 214 -7.73 4.36 8.82
N HIS A 215 -8.34 5.52 9.09
CA HIS A 215 -9.56 5.99 8.44
C HIS A 215 -9.22 6.60 7.08
N THR A 216 -9.40 5.81 6.04
CA THR A 216 -9.21 6.13 4.62
C THR A 216 -10.43 6.82 4.00
N VAL A 217 -11.59 6.82 4.66
CA VAL A 217 -12.79 7.58 4.28
C VAL A 217 -12.85 8.87 5.08
N GLY A 218 -13.07 9.99 4.40
CA GLY A 218 -13.11 11.33 4.97
C GLY A 218 -12.33 12.33 4.14
N THR A 219 -11.71 13.30 4.80
CA THR A 219 -10.84 14.29 4.19
C THR A 219 -9.72 14.67 5.16
N GLY A 220 -8.58 15.08 4.63
CA GLY A 220 -7.44 15.49 5.43
C GLY A 220 -6.35 16.12 4.59
N GLN A 221 -5.24 16.45 5.24
CA GLN A 221 -4.06 16.97 4.55
C GLN A 221 -3.24 15.85 3.95
N ALA A 222 -2.53 16.13 2.85
CA ALA A 222 -1.54 15.23 2.30
C ALA A 222 -0.34 16.00 1.75
N LEU A 223 0.81 15.34 1.70
CA LEU A 223 1.95 15.77 0.89
C LEU A 223 2.00 14.88 -0.34
N VAL A 224 2.07 15.47 -1.53
CA VAL A 224 2.27 14.72 -2.78
C VAL A 224 3.63 15.12 -3.33
N LEU A 225 4.51 14.14 -3.53
CA LEU A 225 5.83 14.32 -4.07
C LEU A 225 5.94 13.65 -5.44
N ARG A 226 6.47 14.38 -6.42
CA ARG A 226 6.80 13.88 -7.77
C ARG A 226 7.87 14.80 -8.36
N ASP A 227 8.71 14.27 -9.24
CA ASP A 227 9.69 15.06 -10.00
C ASP A 227 10.70 15.86 -9.12
N GLY A 228 11.01 15.38 -7.90
CA GLY A 228 11.88 16.09 -6.95
C GLY A 228 11.22 17.28 -6.24
N LEU A 229 9.90 17.39 -6.35
CA LEU A 229 9.08 18.48 -5.81
C LEU A 229 8.01 17.93 -4.85
N VAL A 230 7.52 18.78 -3.97
CA VAL A 230 6.41 18.51 -3.05
C VAL A 230 5.31 19.57 -3.14
N TRP A 231 4.06 19.12 -3.02
CA TRP A 231 2.88 19.96 -2.86
C TRP A 231 2.16 19.59 -1.57
N LYS A 232 1.71 20.61 -0.84
CA LYS A 232 0.70 20.46 0.21
C LYS A 232 -0.66 20.37 -0.47
N THR A 233 -1.42 19.34 -0.14
CA THR A 233 -2.69 19.03 -0.79
C THR A 233 -3.76 18.69 0.25
N THR A 234 -5.01 18.74 -0.18
CA THR A 234 -6.12 18.15 0.58
C THR A 234 -6.57 16.88 -0.13
N TRP A 235 -6.65 15.77 0.60
CA TRP A 235 -7.27 14.56 0.10
C TRP A 235 -8.74 14.52 0.51
N ASN A 236 -9.58 13.94 -0.35
CA ASN A 236 -11.01 13.80 -0.10
C ASN A 236 -11.51 12.46 -0.67
N ARG A 237 -12.17 11.68 0.18
CA ARG A 237 -12.86 10.42 -0.14
C ARG A 237 -14.11 10.34 0.73
N PRO A 238 -15.24 10.92 0.31
CA PRO A 238 -16.42 11.08 1.17
C PRO A 238 -17.15 9.74 1.43
N GLU A 239 -16.95 8.73 0.58
CA GLU A 239 -17.62 7.43 0.66
C GLU A 239 -16.62 6.29 0.47
N ALA A 240 -16.85 5.17 1.15
CA ALA A 240 -15.97 3.99 1.09
C ALA A 240 -15.85 3.40 -0.33
N THR A 241 -16.91 3.43 -1.13
CA THR A 241 -16.91 2.90 -2.51
C THR A 241 -16.42 3.93 -3.54
N GLY A 242 -16.17 5.17 -3.10
CA GLY A 242 -15.60 6.24 -3.88
C GLY A 242 -14.07 6.21 -3.88
N GLY A 243 -13.50 6.83 -4.92
CA GLY A 243 -12.07 7.07 -5.03
C GLY A 243 -11.58 8.24 -4.17
N THR A 244 -10.26 8.35 -4.01
CA THR A 244 -9.60 9.44 -3.30
C THR A 244 -9.09 10.48 -4.31
N THR A 245 -9.53 11.72 -4.15
CA THR A 245 -9.00 12.85 -4.93
C THR A 245 -8.01 13.66 -4.12
N PHE A 246 -7.01 14.25 -4.77
CA PHE A 246 -6.06 15.19 -4.16
C PHE A 246 -6.16 16.54 -4.87
N THR A 247 -6.27 17.62 -4.10
CA THR A 247 -6.39 18.98 -4.64
C THR A 247 -5.33 19.92 -4.07
N LEU A 248 -4.91 20.86 -4.91
CA LEU A 248 -4.05 21.98 -4.54
C LEU A 248 -4.85 23.05 -3.76
N ALA A 249 -4.14 24.02 -3.19
CA ALA A 249 -4.75 25.10 -2.39
C ALA A 249 -5.75 25.97 -3.17
N ASP A 250 -5.61 26.04 -4.49
CA ASP A 250 -6.54 26.75 -5.39
C ASP A 250 -7.76 25.90 -5.81
N GLY A 251 -7.85 24.65 -5.32
CA GLY A 251 -8.91 23.70 -5.62
C GLY A 251 -8.70 22.91 -6.91
N SER A 252 -7.65 23.17 -7.68
CA SER A 252 -7.32 22.38 -8.86
C SER A 252 -6.81 20.97 -8.46
N PRO A 253 -6.99 19.96 -9.32
CA PRO A 253 -6.48 18.61 -9.04
C PRO A 253 -4.95 18.57 -8.95
N MET A 254 -4.42 17.72 -8.07
CA MET A 254 -2.99 17.38 -8.02
C MET A 254 -2.73 16.10 -8.84
N PRO A 255 -2.16 16.19 -10.05
CA PRO A 255 -1.87 15.00 -10.85
C PRO A 255 -0.57 14.31 -10.41
N PHE A 256 -0.61 12.99 -10.38
CA PHE A 256 0.53 12.10 -10.15
C PHE A 256 1.39 11.94 -11.41
N ALA A 257 2.67 11.64 -11.22
CA ALA A 257 3.54 11.27 -12.33
C ALA A 257 3.15 9.90 -12.87
N ILE A 258 3.23 9.72 -14.19
CA ILE A 258 2.99 8.44 -14.85
C ILE A 258 3.91 7.37 -14.27
N GLY A 259 3.33 6.29 -13.75
CA GLY A 259 4.06 5.20 -13.09
C GLY A 259 3.37 4.78 -11.79
N GLN A 260 4.12 4.07 -10.93
CA GLN A 260 3.62 3.51 -9.68
C GLN A 260 3.64 4.56 -8.53
N PRO A 261 2.48 5.04 -8.04
CA PRO A 261 2.41 5.81 -6.81
C PRO A 261 2.56 4.92 -5.57
N TRP A 262 3.21 5.48 -4.55
CA TRP A 262 3.27 4.94 -3.19
C TRP A 262 2.50 5.84 -2.25
N VAL A 263 1.48 5.31 -1.57
CA VAL A 263 0.62 6.05 -0.63
C VAL A 263 0.88 5.55 0.79
N LEU A 264 1.49 6.39 1.60
CA LEU A 264 1.70 6.13 3.02
C LEU A 264 0.49 6.67 3.79
N LEU A 265 -0.24 5.79 4.46
CA LEU A 265 -1.31 6.15 5.40
C LEU A 265 -0.67 6.47 6.75
N VAL A 266 -0.57 7.75 7.06
CA VAL A 266 0.16 8.26 8.24
C VAL A 266 -0.82 8.87 9.23
N ASN A 267 -0.67 8.57 10.52
CA ASN A 267 -1.45 9.23 11.56
C ASN A 267 -1.31 10.76 11.45
N ASP A 268 -2.43 11.50 11.50
CA ASP A 268 -2.44 12.96 11.43
C ASP A 268 -1.68 13.67 12.57
N GLN A 269 -1.38 12.95 13.64
CA GLN A 269 -0.53 13.38 14.77
C GLN A 269 0.97 13.23 14.49
N MET A 270 1.36 12.46 13.48
CA MET A 270 2.74 12.30 13.05
C MET A 270 3.13 13.33 11.99
N LYS A 271 4.43 13.44 11.72
CA LYS A 271 4.96 14.31 10.66
C LYS A 271 5.97 13.55 9.82
N ALA A 272 5.84 13.68 8.50
CA ALA A 272 6.92 13.33 7.59
C ALA A 272 8.04 14.36 7.68
N VAL A 273 9.28 13.91 7.47
CA VAL A 273 10.46 14.77 7.37
C VAL A 273 10.79 14.94 5.89
N LEU A 274 10.84 16.18 5.42
CA LEU A 274 11.24 16.55 4.06
C LEU A 274 12.69 17.03 4.05
N GLY A 275 13.40 16.81 2.94
CA GLY A 275 14.77 17.31 2.72
C GLY A 275 15.14 17.48 1.26
#